data_AF-A0A1C4LLU1-F1
#
_entry.id   AF-A0A1C4LLU1-F1
#
_cell.length_a   1.000
_cell.length_b   1.000
_cell.length_c   1.000
_cell.angle_alpha   90.00
_cell.angle_beta   90.00
_cell.angle_gamma   90.00
#
_symmetry.space_group_name_H-M   'P 1'
#
loop_
_entity.id
_entity.type
_entity.pdbx_description
1 polymer ?
#
loop_
_entity_poly.entity_id
_entity_poly.type
_entity_poly.pdbx_seq_one_letter_code
_entity_poly.pdbx_strand_id
1 'polypeptide(L)'
;WSSGTGRRWTCPAGGSTHLFPEPDVLAGSAEDPALRALATALADGRLRLDAGADRDEAEETLLALPGMDRPTAALIRIRALGDPDVDPYGTPGAERWRPWRSYAVRHLETAGAAGAAALG
;
A
#
# COMPACT_ATOMS: atom_id res chain seq x y z
N TRP A 1 2.58 -4.07 -26.41
CA TRP A 1 3.73 -4.97 -26.48
C TRP A 1 4.62 -4.67 -25.29
N SER A 2 5.09 -5.71 -24.58
CA SER A 2 6.00 -5.72 -23.41
C SER A 2 5.48 -4.99 -22.15
N SER A 3 5.62 -5.49 -20.92
CA SER A 3 6.79 -6.13 -20.31
C SER A 3 6.38 -7.10 -19.21
N GLY A 4 6.83 -8.36 -19.31
CA GLY A 4 6.73 -9.33 -18.24
C GLY A 4 7.87 -9.13 -17.25
N THR A 5 7.59 -8.50 -16.11
CA THR A 5 8.50 -8.45 -14.95
C THR A 5 8.13 -9.49 -13.88
N GLY A 6 7.03 -10.21 -14.08
CA GLY A 6 6.60 -11.29 -13.19
C GLY A 6 7.28 -12.62 -13.51
N ARG A 7 7.94 -13.21 -12.51
CA ARG A 7 8.41 -14.61 -12.55
C ARG A 7 7.22 -15.51 -12.90
N ARG A 8 7.37 -16.39 -13.89
CA ARG A 8 6.25 -17.23 -14.34
C ARG A 8 5.94 -18.29 -13.29
N TRP A 9 4.69 -18.39 -12.86
CA TRP A 9 4.18 -19.51 -12.07
C TRP A 9 3.12 -20.22 -12.91
N THR A 10 3.28 -21.52 -13.12
CA THR A 10 2.23 -22.37 -13.68
C THR A 10 1.25 -22.79 -12.59
N CYS A 11 0.08 -22.15 -12.52
CA CYS A 11 -1.05 -22.64 -11.75
C CYS A 11 -1.76 -23.78 -12.53
N PRO A 12 -2.05 -24.95 -11.94
CA PRO A 12 -2.77 -26.04 -12.61
C PRO A 12 -4.19 -25.67 -13.08
N ALA A 13 -4.77 -24.57 -12.57
CA ALA A 13 -6.15 -24.15 -12.82
C ALA A 13 -6.29 -22.94 -13.78
N GLY A 14 -5.25 -22.60 -14.56
CA GLY A 14 -5.39 -21.69 -15.71
C GLY A 14 -5.58 -20.19 -15.40
N GLY A 15 -5.51 -19.77 -14.13
CA GLY A 15 -5.51 -18.35 -13.73
C GLY A 15 -4.09 -17.79 -13.57
N SER A 16 -3.82 -16.64 -14.18
CA SER A 16 -2.64 -15.76 -14.07
C SER A 16 -1.26 -16.43 -13.97
N THR A 17 -0.49 -16.39 -15.06
CA THR A 17 0.82 -17.06 -15.19
C THR A 17 2.01 -16.25 -14.65
N HIS A 18 1.80 -15.04 -14.12
CA HIS A 18 2.87 -14.12 -13.72
C HIS A 18 2.70 -13.71 -12.26
N LEU A 19 3.76 -13.90 -11.48
CA LEU A 19 3.89 -13.31 -10.16
C LEU A 19 4.00 -11.79 -10.26
N PHE A 20 3.70 -11.10 -9.17
CA PHE A 20 4.11 -9.71 -9.02
C PHE A 20 5.66 -9.64 -9.09
N PRO A 21 6.26 -8.61 -9.71
CA PRO A 21 7.71 -8.48 -9.80
C PRO A 21 8.35 -8.34 -8.42
N GLU A 22 9.55 -8.88 -8.28
CA GLU A 22 10.37 -8.60 -7.10
C GLU A 22 10.77 -7.12 -7.04
N PRO A 23 11.06 -6.58 -5.84
CA PRO A 23 11.43 -5.17 -5.69
C PRO A 23 12.67 -4.76 -6.49
N ASP A 24 13.68 -5.61 -6.59
CA ASP A 24 14.92 -5.35 -7.35
C ASP A 24 14.64 -5.21 -8.85
N VAL A 25 13.78 -6.07 -9.40
CA VAL A 25 13.33 -5.99 -10.80
C VAL A 25 12.59 -4.67 -11.03
N LEU A 26 11.69 -4.30 -10.12
CA LEU A 26 10.91 -3.07 -10.24
C LEU A 26 11.78 -1.82 -10.10
N ALA A 27 12.79 -1.83 -9.23
CA ALA A 27 13.76 -0.75 -9.07
C ALA A 27 14.56 -0.48 -10.36
N GLY A 28 14.88 -1.54 -11.12
CA GLY A 28 15.57 -1.43 -12.40
C GLY A 28 14.71 -0.98 -13.58
N SER A 29 13.38 -1.15 -13.51
CA SER A 29 12.48 -0.94 -14.65
C SER A 29 11.41 0.14 -14.48
N ALA A 30 11.13 0.60 -13.26
CA ALA A 30 10.07 1.59 -13.01
C ALA A 30 10.41 2.93 -13.67
N GLU A 31 9.46 3.52 -14.40
CA GLU A 31 9.58 4.87 -14.97
C GLU A 31 9.28 5.97 -13.95
N ASP A 32 8.27 5.72 -13.10
CA ASP A 32 7.89 6.60 -12.00
C ASP A 32 9.01 6.68 -10.94
N PRO A 33 9.54 7.89 -10.63
CA PRO A 33 10.61 8.05 -9.66
C PRO A 33 10.26 7.63 -8.23
N ALA A 34 9.00 7.83 -7.80
CA ALA A 34 8.54 7.44 -6.47
C ALA A 34 8.43 5.92 -6.35
N LEU A 35 7.89 5.27 -7.39
CA LEU A 35 7.85 3.81 -7.46
C LEU A 35 9.25 3.21 -7.47
N ARG A 36 10.18 3.83 -8.23
CA ARG A 36 11.58 3.41 -8.26
C ARG A 36 12.23 3.54 -6.89
N ALA A 37 12.05 4.67 -6.20
CA ALA A 37 12.59 4.90 -4.87
C ALA A 37 12.05 3.91 -3.83
N LEU A 38 10.75 3.62 -3.86
CA LEU A 38 10.11 2.60 -3.02
C LEU A 38 10.68 1.21 -3.29
N ALA A 39 10.75 0.81 -4.56
CA ALA A 39 11.26 -0.49 -4.96
C ALA A 39 12.73 -0.68 -4.53
N THR A 40 13.57 0.34 -4.71
CA THR A 40 14.96 0.34 -4.23
C THR A 40 15.04 0.22 -2.71
N ALA A 41 14.21 0.94 -1.95
CA ALA A 41 14.21 0.86 -0.49
C ALA A 41 13.82 -0.54 0.03
N LEU A 42 12.87 -1.20 -0.63
CA LEU A 42 12.49 -2.58 -0.34
C LEU A 42 13.59 -3.58 -0.73
N ALA A 43 14.20 -3.41 -1.91
CA ALA A 43 15.27 -4.28 -2.40
C ALA A 43 16.52 -4.24 -1.50
N ASP A 44 16.89 -3.05 -1.01
CA ASP A 44 18.04 -2.86 -0.11
C ASP A 44 17.73 -3.24 1.36
N GLY A 45 16.47 -3.57 1.68
CA GLY A 45 16.02 -3.85 3.04
C GLY A 45 15.94 -2.64 3.97
N ARG A 46 16.12 -1.41 3.45
CA ARG A 46 15.95 -0.16 4.20
C ARG A 46 14.50 0.08 4.61
N LEU A 47 13.55 -0.41 3.83
CA LEU A 47 12.14 -0.47 4.17
C LEU A 47 11.71 -1.93 4.29
N ARG A 48 11.04 -2.27 5.40
CA ARG A 48 10.43 -3.59 5.60
C ARG A 48 8.92 -3.46 5.69
N LEU A 49 8.21 -4.27 4.91
CA LEU A 49 6.75 -4.34 4.88
C LEU A 49 6.29 -5.77 5.17
N ASP A 50 6.67 -6.29 6.33
CA ASP A 50 6.33 -7.63 6.79
C ASP A 50 5.76 -7.59 8.20
N ALA A 51 5.26 -8.74 8.69
CA ALA A 51 4.55 -8.82 9.98
C ALA A 51 5.40 -8.42 11.20
N GLY A 52 6.73 -8.36 11.09
CA GLY A 52 7.64 -7.95 12.15
C GLY A 52 8.17 -6.52 12.01
N ALA A 53 7.75 -5.77 11.00
CA ALA A 53 8.20 -4.39 10.80
C ALA A 53 7.58 -3.45 11.86
N ASP A 54 8.38 -2.55 12.41
CA ASP A 54 7.88 -1.43 13.19
C ASP A 54 7.14 -0.47 12.26
N ARG A 55 5.90 -0.13 12.61
CA ARG A 55 5.03 0.65 11.74
C ARG A 55 5.46 2.11 11.65
N ASP A 56 5.97 2.66 12.75
CA ASP A 56 6.39 4.06 12.82
C ASP A 56 7.73 4.24 12.10
N GLU A 57 8.68 3.31 12.28
CA GLU A 57 9.93 3.29 11.50
C GLU A 57 9.65 3.15 9.98
N ALA A 58 8.70 2.30 9.61
CA ALA A 58 8.29 2.14 8.21
C ALA A 58 7.68 3.43 7.64
N GLU A 59 6.85 4.14 8.41
CA GLU A 59 6.27 5.42 7.98
C GLU A 59 7.33 6.51 7.84
N GLU A 60 8.24 6.64 8.81
CA GLU A 60 9.35 7.59 8.73
C GLU A 60 10.20 7.32 7.48
N THR A 61 10.50 6.06 7.21
CA THR A 61 11.23 5.64 6.00
C THR A 61 10.45 5.98 4.74
N LEU A 62 9.16 5.66 4.68
CA LEU A 62 8.30 5.97 3.54
C LEU A 62 8.28 7.48 3.26
N LEU A 63 8.04 8.31 4.28
CA LEU A 63 7.96 9.77 4.14
C LEU A 63 9.29 10.43 3.77
N ALA A 64 10.41 9.76 4.01
CA ALA A 64 11.72 10.21 3.56
C ALA A 64 11.99 9.91 2.06
N LEU A 65 11.18 9.07 1.41
CA LEU A 65 11.38 8.73 0.00
C LEU A 65 10.85 9.83 -0.94
N PRO A 66 11.58 10.13 -2.04
CA PRO A 66 11.13 11.09 -3.04
C PRO A 66 9.75 10.72 -3.61
N GLY A 67 8.83 11.68 -3.63
CA GLY A 67 7.49 11.50 -4.18
C GLY A 67 6.52 10.70 -3.31
N MET A 68 6.92 10.29 -2.11
CA MET A 68 6.01 9.68 -1.15
C MET A 68 5.27 10.75 -0.35
N ASP A 69 3.95 10.61 -0.24
CA ASP A 69 3.10 11.51 0.55
C ASP A 69 2.45 10.80 1.75
N ARG A 70 1.89 11.60 2.67
CA ARG A 70 1.24 11.08 3.88
C ARG A 70 0.05 10.16 3.56
N PRO A 71 -0.88 10.51 2.65
CA PRO A 71 -1.95 9.59 2.29
C PRO A 71 -1.44 8.24 1.77
N THR A 72 -0.42 8.22 0.91
CA THR A 72 0.16 6.98 0.37
C THR A 72 0.82 6.16 1.48
N ALA A 73 1.64 6.78 2.34
CA ALA A 73 2.27 6.10 3.46
C ALA A 73 1.21 5.50 4.41
N ALA A 74 0.16 6.27 4.73
CA ALA A 74 -0.96 5.81 5.54
C ALA A 74 -1.70 4.61 4.91
N LEU A 75 -1.92 4.62 3.58
CA LEU A 75 -2.51 3.50 2.87
C LEU A 75 -1.62 2.25 2.90
N ILE A 76 -0.29 2.42 2.83
CA ILE A 76 0.67 1.33 2.96
C ILE A 76 0.61 0.75 4.38
N ARG A 77 0.59 1.58 5.44
CA ARG A 77 0.45 1.11 6.83
C ARG A 77 -0.80 0.25 7.02
N ILE A 78 -1.94 0.68 6.49
CA ILE A 78 -3.21 -0.06 6.60
C ILE A 78 -3.14 -1.39 5.84
N ARG A 79 -2.67 -1.37 4.59
CA ARG A 79 -2.77 -2.52 3.68
C ARG A 79 -1.63 -3.53 3.84
N ALA A 80 -0.41 -3.06 4.07
CA ALA A 80 0.78 -3.90 4.16
C ALA A 80 1.12 -4.30 5.60
N LEU A 81 0.92 -3.37 6.56
CA LEU A 81 1.30 -3.57 7.96
C LEU A 81 0.10 -3.84 8.91
N GLY A 82 -1.12 -3.84 8.35
CA GLY A 82 -2.35 -4.10 9.10
C GLY A 82 -2.57 -3.14 10.26
N ASP A 83 -2.15 -1.87 10.11
CA ASP A 83 -2.32 -0.87 11.16
C ASP A 83 -3.82 -0.55 11.37
N PRO A 84 -4.37 -0.79 12.58
CA PRO A 84 -5.79 -0.56 12.85
C PRO A 84 -6.16 0.92 13.08
N ASP A 85 -5.19 1.79 13.40
CA ASP A 85 -5.45 3.12 13.95
C ASP A 85 -4.94 4.28 13.07
N VAL A 86 -5.00 4.14 11.75
CA VAL A 86 -4.57 5.16 10.76
C VAL A 86 -5.76 5.72 9.97
N ASP A 87 -5.75 7.03 9.70
CA ASP A 87 -6.73 7.72 8.85
C ASP A 87 -6.02 8.43 7.69
N PRO A 88 -6.03 7.85 6.47
CA PRO A 88 -5.31 8.39 5.32
C PRO A 88 -5.96 9.64 4.73
N TYR A 89 -7.20 9.97 5.12
CA TYR A 89 -7.99 11.04 4.50
C TYR A 89 -8.21 12.25 5.40
N GLY A 90 -7.74 12.21 6.66
CA GLY A 90 -7.94 13.30 7.61
C GLY A 90 -9.42 13.53 7.94
N THR A 91 -10.16 12.44 8.11
CA THR A 91 -11.60 12.42 8.40
C THR A 91 -11.91 13.22 9.67
N PRO A 92 -12.80 14.23 9.60
CA PRO A 92 -13.17 15.02 10.77
C PRO A 92 -13.67 14.19 11.95
N GLY A 93 -13.04 14.41 13.11
CA GLY A 93 -13.37 13.75 14.37
C GLY A 93 -12.92 12.29 14.47
N ALA A 94 -12.06 11.79 13.57
CA ALA A 94 -11.60 10.41 13.58
C ALA A 94 -11.00 9.96 14.92
N GLU A 95 -10.42 10.89 15.70
CA GLU A 95 -9.88 10.64 17.04
C GLU A 95 -10.81 9.85 17.97
N ARG A 96 -12.13 10.02 17.84
CA ARG A 96 -13.11 9.28 18.67
C ARG A 96 -13.14 7.78 18.42
N TRP A 97 -12.58 7.31 17.31
CA TRP A 97 -12.57 5.90 16.92
C TRP A 97 -11.27 5.19 17.24
N ARG A 98 -10.32 5.84 17.92
CA ARG A 98 -9.11 5.18 18.39
C ARG A 98 -9.46 4.01 19.33
N PRO A 99 -8.75 2.87 19.27
CA PRO A 99 -7.58 2.58 18.42
C PRO A 99 -7.92 1.89 17.08
N TRP A 100 -9.09 2.17 16.49
CA TRP A 100 -9.62 1.49 15.29
C TRP A 100 -9.99 2.46 14.16
N ARG A 101 -9.31 3.61 14.04
CA ARG A 101 -9.60 4.64 13.03
C ARG A 101 -9.66 4.09 11.61
N SER A 102 -8.78 3.17 11.23
CA SER A 102 -8.74 2.61 9.87
C SER A 102 -10.02 1.84 9.52
N TYR A 103 -10.58 1.12 10.49
CA TYR A 103 -11.84 0.40 10.30
C TYR A 103 -13.02 1.35 10.18
N ALA A 104 -13.10 2.36 11.06
CA ALA A 104 -14.19 3.32 11.02
C ALA A 104 -14.22 4.11 9.70
N VAL A 105 -13.07 4.58 9.24
CA VAL A 105 -12.92 5.26 7.94
C VAL A 105 -13.38 4.34 6.80
N ARG A 106 -12.89 3.09 6.77
CA ARG A 106 -13.29 2.10 5.75
C ARG A 106 -14.80 1.83 5.73
N HIS A 107 -15.44 1.78 6.90
CA HIS A 107 -16.89 1.60 6.99
C HIS A 107 -17.66 2.81 6.43
N LEU A 108 -17.18 4.03 6.66
CA LEU A 108 -17.79 5.24 6.12
C LEU A 108 -17.68 5.33 4.60
N GLU A 109 -16.51 5.00 4.04
CA GLU A 109 -16.34 4.92 2.58
C GLU A 109 -17.30 3.92 1.95
N THR A 110 -17.41 2.73 2.55
CA THR A 110 -18.26 1.66 2.05
C THR A 110 -19.74 2.04 2.13
N ALA A 111 -20.16 2.65 3.24
CA ALA A 111 -21.53 3.14 3.41
C ALA A 111 -21.87 4.27 2.42
N GLY A 112 -20.92 5.19 2.17
CA GLY A 112 -21.08 6.25 1.19
C GLY A 112 -21.20 5.74 -0.24
N ALA A 113 -20.35 4.77 -0.62
CA ALA A 113 -20.40 4.13 -1.94
C ALA A 113 -21.71 3.37 -2.19
N ALA A 114 -22.20 2.65 -1.18
CA ALA A 114 -23.50 1.96 -1.25
C ALA A 114 -24.67 2.96 -1.38
N GLY A 115 -24.63 4.08 -0.66
CA GLY A 115 -25.62 5.15 -0.78
C GLY A 115 -25.64 5.80 -2.17
N ALA A 116 -24.47 6.03 -2.78
CA ALA A 116 -24.36 6.57 -4.13
C ALA A 116 -24.88 5.59 -5.20
N ALA A 117 -24.59 4.29 -5.06
CA ALA A 117 -25.08 3.26 -5.98
C ALA A 117 -26.59 3.02 -5.91
N ALA A 118 -27.24 3.33 -4.77
CA ALA A 118 -28.69 3.18 -4.62
C ALA A 118 -29.51 4.35 -5.22
N LEU A 119 -28.85 5.45 -5.60
CA LEU A 119 -29.47 6.67 -6.13
C LEU A 119 -29.28 6.87 -7.65
N GLY A 120 -28.63 5.93 -8.35
CA GLY A 120 -28.42 5.94 -9.81
C GLY A 120 -29.06 4.74 -10.48
#